data_AF-A0A7C9B012-F1
#
_entry.id   AF-A0A7C9B012-F1
#
_cell.length_a   1.000
_cell.length_b   1.000
_cell.length_c   1.000
_cell.angle_alpha   90.00
_cell.angle_beta   90.00
_cell.angle_gamma   90.00
#
_symmetry.space_group_name_H-M   'P 1'
#
loop_
_entity.id
_entity.type
_entity.pdbx_description
1 polymer ?
#
loop_
_entity_poly.entity_id
_entity_poly.type
_entity_poly.pdbx_seq_one_letter_code
_entity_poly.pdbx_strand_id
1 'polypeptide(L)'
;MGSFEASEETVKFLCERLLDKTQPISERFRALFSLRNLRGELPRDALILATRDPSNLLAHEAAFALGQMQDAEAIPALESVLNDLCLHPIVRHEAAEALG
;
A
#
# COMPACT_ATOMS: atom_id res chain seq x y z
N MET A 1 21.61 -16.62 3.38
CA MET A 1 21.33 -15.27 3.89
C MET A 1 20.03 -15.35 4.67
N GLY A 2 20.05 -15.14 6.00
CA GLY A 2 18.80 -15.08 6.77
C GLY A 2 18.05 -13.81 6.38
N SER A 3 16.78 -13.94 5.97
CA SER A 3 15.91 -12.77 5.87
C SER A 3 15.78 -12.19 7.27
N PHE A 4 16.17 -10.93 7.44
CA PHE A 4 15.72 -10.18 8.61
C PHE A 4 14.21 -9.97 8.42
N GLU A 5 13.41 -10.81 9.06
CA GLU A 5 11.97 -10.59 9.16
C GLU A 5 11.73 -9.52 10.22
N ALA A 6 10.93 -8.50 9.87
CA ALA A 6 10.50 -7.50 10.84
C ALA A 6 9.62 -8.18 11.90
N SER A 7 9.77 -7.77 13.17
CA SER A 7 8.91 -8.30 14.23
C SER A 7 7.44 -7.93 13.99
N GLU A 8 6.50 -8.73 14.48
CA GLU A 8 5.07 -8.47 14.32
C GLU A 8 4.67 -7.10 14.87
N GLU A 9 5.29 -6.66 15.97
CA GLU A 9 5.09 -5.33 16.55
C GLU A 9 5.57 -4.22 15.62
N THR A 10 6.68 -4.45 14.93
CA THR A 10 7.22 -3.50 13.94
C THR A 10 6.28 -3.38 12.76
N VAL A 11 5.75 -4.51 12.26
CA VAL A 11 4.78 -4.51 11.16
C VAL A 11 3.51 -3.74 11.55
N LYS A 12 2.94 -4.03 12.72
CA LYS A 12 1.76 -3.33 13.25
C LYS A 12 2.00 -1.83 13.38
N PHE A 13 3.12 -1.43 13.97
CA PHE A 13 3.50 -0.03 14.09
C PHE A 13 3.56 0.69 12.73
N LEU A 14 4.13 0.04 11.71
CA LEU A 14 4.20 0.62 10.36
C LEU A 14 2.81 0.74 9.72
N CYS A 15 1.95 -0.27 9.87
CA CYS A 15 0.58 -0.22 9.37
C CYS A 15 -0.22 0.92 10.02
N GLU A 16 -0.14 1.05 11.34
CA GLU A 16 -0.76 2.14 12.10
C GLU A 16 -0.23 3.50 11.63
N ARG A 17 1.10 3.62 11.45
CA ARG A 17 1.73 4.86 10.99
C ARG A 17 1.29 5.28 9.59
N LEU A 18 1.14 4.33 8.66
CA LEU A 18 0.67 4.61 7.30
C LEU A 18 -0.77 5.14 7.30
N LEU A 19 -1.65 4.54 8.11
CA LEU A 19 -3.08 4.81 8.11
C LEU A 19 -3.49 5.99 8.99
N ASP A 20 -2.64 6.43 9.92
CA ASP A 20 -2.89 7.61 10.75
C ASP A 20 -2.73 8.91 9.96
N LYS A 21 -3.86 9.50 9.56
CA LYS A 21 -3.94 10.76 8.80
C LYS A 21 -3.52 11.99 9.61
N THR A 22 -3.33 11.87 10.92
CA THR A 22 -2.81 12.97 11.76
C THR A 22 -1.29 13.08 11.71
N GLN A 23 -0.60 12.04 11.20
CA GLN A 23 0.85 12.04 11.09
C GLN A 23 1.33 12.87 9.89
N PRO A 24 2.56 13.43 9.98
CA PRO A 24 3.19 14.09 8.84
C PRO A 24 3.24 13.16 7.63
N ILE A 25 2.90 13.69 6.45
CA ILE A 25 2.82 12.88 5.21
C ILE A 25 4.15 12.16 4.91
N SER A 26 5.29 12.76 5.25
CA SER A 26 6.61 12.16 5.10
C SER A 26 6.78 10.88 5.94
N GLU A 27 6.26 10.84 7.15
CA GLU A 27 6.32 9.65 8.01
C GLU A 27 5.41 8.54 7.50
N ARG A 28 4.26 8.91 6.94
CA ARG A 28 3.34 7.96 6.28
C ARG A 28 3.99 7.34 5.04
N PHE A 29 4.69 8.13 4.22
CA PHE A 29 5.47 7.60 3.09
C PHE A 29 6.61 6.69 3.53
N ARG A 30 7.34 7.04 4.60
CA ARG A 30 8.37 6.15 5.15
C ARG A 30 7.79 4.79 5.55
N ALA A 31 6.63 4.80 6.21
CA ALA A 31 5.92 3.56 6.56
C ALA A 31 5.49 2.77 5.31
N LEU A 32 4.89 3.43 4.31
CA LEU A 32 4.51 2.83 3.02
C LEU A 32 5.70 2.10 2.37
N PHE A 33 6.83 2.79 2.23
CA PHE A 33 8.03 2.21 1.60
C PHE A 33 8.64 1.07 2.40
N SER A 34 8.52 1.09 3.72
CA SER A 34 8.90 -0.05 4.56
C SER A 34 7.95 -1.24 4.33
N LEU A 35 6.64 -1.02 4.38
CA LEU A 35 5.62 -2.06 4.23
C LEU A 35 5.68 -2.78 2.88
N ARG A 36 5.99 -2.06 1.80
CA ARG A 36 6.17 -2.64 0.46
C ARG A 36 7.15 -3.82 0.43
N ASN A 37 8.23 -3.75 1.19
CA ASN A 37 9.28 -4.78 1.16
C ASN A 37 8.97 -5.94 2.12
N LEU A 38 7.85 -5.89 2.83
CA LEU A 38 7.40 -6.93 3.74
C LEU A 38 6.39 -7.85 3.05
N ARG A 39 6.23 -9.05 3.61
CA ARG A 39 5.26 -10.05 3.16
C ARG A 39 4.21 -10.27 4.24
N GLY A 40 3.06 -10.77 3.83
CA GLY A 40 1.97 -11.12 4.72
C GLY A 40 0.76 -10.19 4.63
N GLU A 41 -0.28 -10.58 5.36
CA GLU A 41 -1.60 -9.95 5.32
C GLU A 41 -1.59 -8.51 5.83
N LEU A 42 -0.95 -8.26 6.99
CA LEU A 42 -0.96 -6.92 7.59
C LEU A 42 -0.36 -5.81 6.70
N PRO A 43 0.84 -5.97 6.08
CA PRO A 43 1.34 -4.96 5.14
C PRO A 43 0.46 -4.78 3.92
N ARG A 44 -0.02 -5.89 3.33
CA ARG A 44 -0.89 -5.86 2.15
C ARG A 44 -2.16 -5.08 2.44
N ASP A 45 -2.87 -5.42 3.51
CA ASP A 45 -4.15 -4.81 3.85
C ASP A 45 -4.00 -3.31 4.17
N ALA A 46 -2.91 -2.93 4.87
CA ALA A 46 -2.61 -1.52 5.12
C ALA A 46 -2.37 -0.74 3.82
N LEU A 47 -1.66 -1.33 2.85
CA LEU A 47 -1.44 -0.71 1.54
C LEU A 47 -2.73 -0.66 0.72
N ILE A 48 -3.56 -1.71 0.74
CA ILE A 48 -4.90 -1.71 0.12
C ILE A 48 -5.74 -0.56 0.65
N LEU A 49 -5.82 -0.38 1.97
CA LEU A 49 -6.54 0.74 2.58
C LEU A 49 -5.95 2.10 2.16
N ALA A 50 -4.63 2.20 2.05
CA ALA A 50 -3.94 3.41 1.64
C ALA A 50 -4.20 3.80 0.17
N THR A 51 -4.61 2.88 -0.71
CA THR A 51 -5.03 3.21 -2.10
C THR A 51 -6.25 4.14 -2.17
N ARG A 52 -6.94 4.35 -1.04
CA ARG A 52 -8.09 5.25 -0.90
C ARG A 52 -7.78 6.46 -0.02
N ASP A 53 -6.50 6.79 0.17
CA ASP A 53 -6.11 7.95 0.94
C ASP A 53 -6.55 9.27 0.26
N PRO A 54 -6.92 10.32 1.03
CA PRO A 54 -7.24 11.63 0.45
C PRO A 54 -6.08 12.25 -0.33
N SER A 55 -4.84 11.89 -0.03
CA SER A 55 -3.69 12.26 -0.85
C SER A 55 -3.61 11.34 -2.07
N ASN A 56 -3.96 11.86 -3.25
CA ASN A 56 -3.84 11.12 -4.51
C ASN A 56 -2.43 10.58 -4.74
N LEU A 57 -1.39 11.29 -4.27
CA LEU A 57 0.01 10.83 -4.38
C LEU A 57 0.30 9.64 -3.47
N LEU A 58 -0.24 9.62 -2.25
CA LEU A 58 -0.05 8.48 -1.34
C LEU A 58 -0.88 7.28 -1.82
N ALA A 59 -2.11 7.52 -2.27
CA ALA A 59 -2.97 6.51 -2.85
C ALA A 59 -2.35 5.86 -4.09
N HIS A 60 -1.77 6.67 -4.98
CA HIS A 60 -0.96 6.21 -6.11
C HIS A 60 0.20 5.33 -5.64
N GLU A 61 1.03 5.82 -4.71
CA GLU A 61 2.20 5.07 -4.26
C GLU A 61 1.82 3.75 -3.57
N ALA A 62 0.66 3.70 -2.92
CA ALA A 62 0.15 2.48 -2.32
C ALA A 62 -0.24 1.43 -3.37
N ALA A 63 -0.88 1.84 -4.47
CA ALA A 63 -1.19 0.95 -5.59
C ALA A 63 0.11 0.45 -6.25
N PHE A 64 1.10 1.32 -6.44
CA PHE A 64 2.41 0.97 -6.98
C PHE A 64 3.11 -0.04 -6.08
N ALA A 65 3.10 0.20 -4.76
CA ALA A 65 3.70 -0.70 -3.79
C ALA A 65 3.06 -2.10 -3.79
N LEU A 66 1.73 -2.20 -3.95
CA LEU A 66 1.05 -3.49 -4.10
C LEU A 66 1.51 -4.22 -5.37
N GLY A 67 1.66 -3.51 -6.50
CA GLY A 67 2.27 -4.07 -7.70
C GLY A 67 3.69 -4.58 -7.46
N GLN A 68 4.53 -3.81 -6.78
CA GLN A 68 5.90 -4.19 -6.43
C GLN A 68 5.96 -5.39 -5.45
N MET A 69 4.95 -5.57 -4.61
CA MET A 69 4.87 -6.73 -3.71
C MET A 69 4.69 -8.03 -4.47
N GLN A 70 4.01 -8.01 -5.63
CA GLN A 70 3.67 -9.20 -6.40
C GLN A 70 2.90 -10.24 -5.55
N ASP A 71 2.06 -9.76 -4.63
CA ASP A 71 1.20 -10.59 -3.81
C ASP A 71 -0.13 -10.83 -4.54
N ALA A 72 -0.38 -12.07 -4.97
CA ALA A 72 -1.58 -12.43 -5.73
C ALA A 72 -2.87 -12.17 -4.93
N GLU A 73 -2.81 -12.17 -3.59
CA GLU A 73 -3.96 -11.88 -2.74
C GLU A 73 -4.38 -10.39 -2.82
N ALA A 74 -3.53 -9.51 -3.36
CA ALA A 74 -3.86 -8.11 -3.60
C ALA A 74 -4.64 -7.88 -4.91
N ILE A 75 -4.69 -8.86 -5.82
CA ILE A 75 -5.31 -8.73 -7.15
C ILE A 75 -6.78 -8.28 -7.06
N PRO A 76 -7.66 -8.89 -6.25
CA PRO A 76 -9.06 -8.45 -6.18
C PRO A 76 -9.21 -7.00 -5.72
N ALA A 77 -8.32 -6.53 -4.84
CA ALA A 77 -8.32 -5.15 -4.37
C ALA A 77 -7.83 -4.19 -5.47
N LEU A 78 -6.79 -4.56 -6.22
CA LEU A 78 -6.30 -3.78 -7.36
C LEU A 78 -7.35 -3.67 -8.47
N GLU A 79 -8.07 -4.76 -8.77
CA GLU A 79 -9.21 -4.73 -9.70
C GLU A 79 -10.31 -3.79 -9.22
N SER A 80 -10.62 -3.80 -7.92
CA SER A 80 -11.58 -2.85 -7.34
C SER A 80 -11.12 -1.40 -7.52
N VAL A 81 -9.84 -1.10 -7.27
CA VAL A 81 -9.27 0.24 -7.45
C VAL A 81 -9.32 0.67 -8.92
N LEU A 82 -8.93 -0.22 -9.84
CA LEU A 82 -8.94 0.03 -11.28
C LEU A 82 -10.34 0.40 -11.80
N ASN A 83 -11.38 -0.26 -11.29
CA ASN A 83 -12.76 -0.08 -11.74
C ASN A 83 -13.52 1.05 -11.01
N ASP A 84 -12.95 1.64 -9.95
CA ASP A 84 -13.61 2.68 -9.17
C ASP A 84 -13.44 4.08 -9.78
N LEU A 85 -14.44 4.50 -10.57
CA LEU A 85 -14.44 5.80 -11.25
C LEU A 85 -14.46 7.02 -10.31
N CYS A 86 -14.72 6.84 -9.02
CA CYS A 86 -14.63 7.91 -8.02
C CYS A 86 -13.19 8.18 -7.59
N LEU A 87 -12.25 7.25 -7.80
CA LEU A 87 -10.83 7.46 -7.51
C LEU A 87 -10.16 8.32 -8.58
N HIS A 88 -9.08 9.02 -8.19
CA HIS A 88 -8.31 9.83 -9.12
C HIS A 88 -7.71 8.95 -10.24
N PRO A 89 -7.72 9.38 -11.51
CA PRO A 89 -7.23 8.57 -12.64
C PRO A 89 -5.82 8.00 -12.47
N ILE A 90 -4.93 8.75 -11.82
CA ILE A 90 -3.55 8.31 -11.56
C ILE A 90 -3.46 7.06 -10.67
N VAL A 91 -4.38 6.91 -9.71
CA VAL A 91 -4.42 5.73 -8.82
C VAL A 91 -4.91 4.50 -9.59
N ARG A 92 -5.88 4.70 -10.49
CA ARG A 92 -6.39 3.62 -11.35
C ARG A 92 -5.37 3.20 -12.40
N HIS A 93 -4.62 4.15 -12.96
CA HIS A 93 -3.50 3.87 -13.86
C HIS A 93 -2.49 2.95 -13.18
N GLU A 94 -2.11 3.28 -11.96
CA GLU A 94 -1.16 2.48 -11.20
C GLU A 94 -1.71 1.10 -10.83
N ALA A 95 -3.00 1.00 -10.48
CA ALA A 95 -3.63 -0.29 -10.28
C ALA A 95 -3.64 -1.15 -11.56
N ALA A 96 -3.78 -0.55 -12.74
CA ALA A 96 -3.65 -1.26 -14.01
C ALA A 96 -2.23 -1.77 -14.23
N GLU A 97 -1.20 -0.94 -13.99
CA GLU A 97 0.20 -1.36 -14.13
C GLU A 97 0.57 -2.46 -13.14
N ALA A 98 0.06 -2.38 -11.90
CA ALA A 98 0.26 -3.39 -10.87
C ALA A 98 -0.35 -4.76 -11.24
N LEU A 99 -1.42 -4.79 -12.05
CA LEU A 99 -2.08 -6.01 -12.50
C LEU A 99 -1.39 -6.69 -13.70
N GLY A 100 -0.53 -5.97 -14.43
CA GLY A 100 0.23 -6.49 -15.57
C GLY A 100 -0.39 -6.20 -16.93
#